data_AF-A0A383DE75-F1
#
_entry.id   AF-A0A383DE75-F1
#
_cell.length_a   1.000
_cell.length_b   1.000
_cell.length_c   1.000
_cell.angle_alpha   90.00
_cell.angle_beta   90.00
_cell.angle_gamma   90.00
#
_symmetry.space_group_name_H-M   'P 1'
#
loop_
_entity.id
_entity.type
_entity.pdbx_description
1 polymer ?
#
loop_
_entity_poly.entity_id
_entity_poly.type
_entity_poly.pdbx_seq_one_letter_code
_entity_poly.pdbx_strand_id
1 'polypeptide(L)'
;VILERGQWARRDDVDWDQREILLKQRYRGISPILVKQYGRRDFERVYPNEVVGGNSVFYGGAALRLRPGDFVRWPFSYADLAPYYAQAEQVLGVHGEAGGDPYEPPGIEGDPHDAVELSEPARRVYAAGAALGLQPFKIPLAINFSDPSRPL
;
A
#
# COMPACT_ATOMS: atom_id res chain seq x y z
N VAL A 1 -23.50 -6.86 -11.68
CA VAL A 1 -22.58 -7.90 -11.15
C VAL A 1 -21.17 -7.41 -11.37
N ILE A 2 -20.41 -7.15 -10.31
CA ILE A 2 -18.97 -6.92 -10.42
C ILE A 2 -18.34 -8.31 -10.42
N LEU A 3 -17.97 -8.81 -11.60
CA LEU A 3 -17.21 -10.05 -11.71
C LEU A 3 -15.74 -9.67 -11.68
N GLU A 4 -15.03 -10.14 -10.66
CA GLU A 4 -13.57 -10.08 -10.67
C GLU A 4 -13.04 -10.90 -11.85
N ARG A 5 -12.02 -10.37 -12.55
CA ARG A 5 -11.40 -11.01 -13.72
C ARG A 5 -10.02 -11.52 -13.34
N GLY A 6 -9.76 -12.79 -13.63
CA GLY A 6 -8.46 -13.40 -13.38
C GLY A 6 -8.57 -14.77 -12.71
N GLN A 7 -7.41 -15.37 -12.48
CA GLN A 7 -7.27 -16.60 -11.70
C GLN A 7 -7.10 -16.27 -10.22
N TRP A 8 -7.29 -17.24 -9.33
CA TRP A 8 -6.83 -17.08 -7.94
C TRP A 8 -5.30 -16.99 -7.92
N ALA A 9 -4.75 -16.09 -7.10
CA ALA A 9 -3.31 -16.09 -6.83
C ALA A 9 -2.91 -17.42 -6.21
N ARG A 10 -1.76 -17.98 -6.61
CA ARG A 10 -1.34 -19.31 -6.16
C ARG A 10 -0.91 -19.32 -4.69
N ARG A 11 -0.42 -18.17 -4.20
CA ARG A 11 0.11 -17.98 -2.84
C ARG A 11 1.22 -18.99 -2.51
N ASP A 12 2.10 -19.19 -3.48
CA ASP A 12 3.34 -19.96 -3.32
C ASP A 12 4.55 -19.03 -3.19
N ASP A 13 5.72 -19.56 -2.80
CA ASP A 13 6.95 -18.76 -2.62
C ASP A 13 7.35 -17.93 -3.86
N VAL A 14 6.91 -18.39 -5.03
CA VAL A 14 7.18 -17.77 -6.33
C VAL A 14 6.38 -16.47 -6.51
N ASP A 15 5.27 -16.30 -5.79
CA ASP A 15 4.50 -15.04 -5.79
C ASP A 15 5.24 -13.88 -5.12
N TRP A 16 6.33 -14.18 -4.39
CA TRP A 16 7.23 -13.18 -3.81
C TRP A 16 8.48 -12.91 -4.66
N ASP A 17 8.70 -13.65 -5.76
CA ASP A 17 9.83 -13.42 -6.67
C ASP A 17 9.50 -12.32 -7.70
N GLN A 18 10.18 -11.19 -7.56
CA GLN A 18 10.08 -10.06 -8.48
C GLN A 18 10.32 -10.45 -9.95
N ARG A 19 11.17 -11.44 -10.24
CA ARG A 19 11.40 -11.89 -11.62
C ARG A 19 10.17 -12.57 -12.20
N GLU A 20 9.46 -13.34 -11.40
CA GLU A 20 8.27 -14.08 -11.83
C GLU A 20 7.10 -13.13 -12.08
N ILE A 21 6.91 -12.18 -11.17
CA ILE A 21 5.83 -11.20 -11.27
C ILE A 21 6.13 -10.13 -12.33
N LEU A 22 7.33 -9.52 -12.33
CA LEU A 22 7.62 -8.34 -13.14
C LEU A 22 8.22 -8.68 -14.52
N LEU A 23 9.03 -9.74 -14.63
CA LEU A 23 9.72 -10.09 -15.89
C LEU A 23 8.99 -11.19 -16.66
N LYS A 24 8.67 -12.30 -15.98
CA LYS A 24 7.94 -13.41 -16.58
C LYS A 24 6.44 -13.15 -16.65
N GLN A 25 5.96 -12.10 -15.98
CA GLN A 25 4.59 -11.61 -16.11
C GLN A 25 3.57 -12.71 -15.80
N ARG A 26 3.82 -13.49 -14.74
CA ARG A 26 3.06 -14.70 -14.36
C ARG A 26 1.55 -14.52 -14.33
N TYR A 27 1.08 -13.34 -13.92
CA TYR A 27 -0.34 -13.02 -13.79
C TYR A 27 -0.85 -12.05 -14.87
N ARG A 28 -0.06 -11.77 -15.91
CA ARG A 28 -0.45 -10.83 -16.95
C ARG A 28 -1.75 -11.24 -17.61
N GLY A 29 -2.68 -10.30 -17.59
CA GLY A 29 -3.97 -10.40 -18.25
C GLY A 29 -3.85 -10.48 -19.77
N ILE A 30 -4.86 -11.05 -20.40
CA ILE A 30 -4.94 -11.17 -21.86
C ILE A 30 -5.55 -9.92 -22.52
N SER A 31 -6.31 -9.14 -21.76
CA SER A 31 -7.02 -7.96 -22.26
C SER A 31 -6.32 -6.68 -21.84
N PRO A 32 -5.78 -5.89 -22.78
CA PRO A 32 -5.11 -4.65 -22.44
C PRO A 32 -6.12 -3.59 -21.99
N ILE A 33 -5.68 -2.73 -21.09
CA ILE A 33 -6.27 -1.42 -20.87
C ILE A 33 -5.48 -0.38 -21.69
N LEU A 34 -6.18 0.65 -22.17
CA LEU A 34 -5.54 1.76 -22.88
C LEU A 34 -5.19 2.84 -21.86
N VAL A 35 -3.90 3.05 -21.63
CA VAL A 35 -3.39 4.04 -20.68
C VAL A 35 -2.68 5.15 -21.46
N LYS A 36 -3.07 6.39 -21.19
CA LYS A 36 -2.35 7.57 -21.67
C LYS A 36 -1.64 8.21 -20.48
N GLN A 37 -0.34 7.96 -20.36
CA GLN A 37 0.45 8.58 -19.30
C GLN A 37 0.55 10.10 -19.50
N TYR A 38 0.75 10.83 -18.40
CA TYR A 38 0.88 12.29 -18.42
C TYR A 38 1.97 12.74 -19.42
N GLY A 39 1.65 13.74 -20.23
CA GLY A 39 2.55 14.26 -21.27
C GLY A 39 2.66 13.41 -22.55
N ARG A 40 2.05 12.22 -22.61
CA ARG A 40 2.02 11.41 -23.84
C ARG A 40 0.88 11.85 -24.76
N ARG A 41 1.06 11.73 -26.08
CA ARG A 41 0.03 12.02 -27.08
C ARG A 41 -0.90 10.83 -27.31
N ASP A 42 -0.31 9.64 -27.36
CA ASP A 42 -0.98 8.40 -27.71
C ASP A 42 -1.29 7.53 -26.49
N PHE A 43 -2.27 6.64 -26.64
CA PHE A 43 -2.57 5.59 -25.67
C PHE A 43 -1.67 4.38 -25.90
N GLU A 44 -1.17 3.81 -24.83
CA GLU A 44 -0.43 2.56 -24.83
C GLU A 44 -1.29 1.41 -24.30
N ARG A 45 -1.08 0.22 -24.84
CA ARG A 45 -1.70 -1.01 -24.33
C ARG A 45 -0.91 -1.51 -23.14
N VAL A 46 -1.50 -1.44 -21.95
CA VAL A 46 -0.94 -2.01 -20.73
C VAL A 46 -1.74 -3.26 -20.36
N TYR A 47 -1.03 -4.33 -20.01
CA TYR A 47 -1.64 -5.59 -19.63
C TYR A 47 -1.45 -5.79 -18.13
N PRO A 48 -2.48 -5.49 -17.31
CA PRO A 48 -2.37 -5.57 -15.85
C PRO A 48 -2.30 -7.03 -15.40
N ASN A 49 -1.88 -7.26 -14.16
CA ASN A 49 -2.05 -8.56 -13.54
C ASN A 49 -3.55 -8.80 -13.27
N GLU A 50 -4.06 -9.97 -13.64
CA GLU A 50 -5.46 -10.35 -13.47
C GLU A 50 -5.57 -11.51 -12.49
N VAL A 51 -5.89 -11.18 -11.24
CA VAL A 51 -6.16 -12.12 -10.16
C VAL A 51 -7.36 -11.69 -9.33
N VAL A 52 -7.98 -12.63 -8.65
CA VAL A 52 -9.00 -12.34 -7.62
C VAL A 52 -8.35 -11.51 -6.50
N GLY A 53 -8.95 -10.36 -6.16
CA GLY A 53 -8.37 -9.30 -5.31
C GLY A 53 -7.59 -8.21 -6.06
N GLY A 54 -7.31 -8.40 -7.35
CA GLY A 54 -6.65 -7.43 -8.21
C GLY A 54 -5.26 -7.00 -7.73
N ASN A 55 -4.96 -5.70 -7.86
CA ASN A 55 -3.64 -5.16 -7.49
C ASN A 55 -3.35 -5.21 -5.98
N SER A 56 -4.37 -5.40 -5.13
CA SER A 56 -4.17 -5.58 -3.69
C SER A 56 -3.39 -6.87 -3.35
N VAL A 57 -3.24 -7.80 -4.30
CA VAL A 57 -2.39 -8.99 -4.14
C VAL A 57 -0.90 -8.64 -4.27
N PHE A 58 -0.55 -7.56 -4.98
CA PHE A 58 0.83 -7.26 -5.36
C PHE A 58 1.40 -5.99 -4.71
N TYR A 59 0.58 -5.18 -4.05
CA TYR A 59 1.05 -3.97 -3.36
C TYR A 59 1.82 -4.31 -2.08
N GLY A 60 2.72 -3.43 -1.66
CA GLY A 60 3.58 -3.64 -0.49
C GLY A 60 2.94 -3.37 0.86
N GLY A 61 1.61 -3.24 0.95
CA GLY A 61 0.91 -3.06 2.23
C GLY A 61 0.92 -1.65 2.83
N ALA A 62 1.62 -0.67 2.25
CA ALA A 62 1.68 0.69 2.81
C ALA A 62 0.29 1.36 2.86
N ALA A 63 -0.10 1.87 4.03
CA ALA A 63 -1.43 2.41 4.32
C ALA A 63 -1.37 3.86 4.83
N LEU A 64 -0.73 4.76 4.07
CA LEU A 64 -0.61 6.17 4.44
C LEU A 64 -1.89 6.96 4.13
N ARG A 65 -2.32 7.80 5.07
CA ARG A 65 -3.31 8.84 4.80
C ARG A 65 -2.70 9.96 3.94
N LEU A 66 -3.51 10.57 3.08
CA LEU A 66 -3.15 11.85 2.46
C LEU A 66 -3.15 12.95 3.52
N ARG A 67 -2.35 13.99 3.31
CA ARG A 67 -2.24 15.14 4.23
C ARG A 67 -3.21 16.24 3.84
N PRO A 68 -3.62 17.14 4.76
CA PRO A 68 -4.52 18.25 4.43
C PRO A 68 -4.11 19.08 3.22
N GLY A 69 -2.81 19.29 3.00
CA GLY A 69 -2.27 20.00 1.84
C GLY A 69 -2.48 19.30 0.49
N ASP A 70 -2.70 17.98 0.48
CA ASP A 70 -2.93 17.21 -0.75
C ASP A 70 -4.34 17.44 -1.33
N PHE A 71 -5.26 17.97 -0.52
CA PHE A 71 -6.68 18.17 -0.87
C PHE A 71 -6.96 19.52 -1.54
N VAL A 72 -5.95 20.38 -1.79
CA VAL A 72 -6.14 21.75 -2.32
C VAL A 72 -6.97 21.82 -3.62
N ARG A 73 -6.92 20.77 -4.46
CA ARG A 73 -7.67 20.68 -5.73
C ARG A 73 -8.83 19.69 -5.71
N TRP A 74 -9.18 19.16 -4.53
CA TRP A 74 -10.22 18.17 -4.37
C TRP A 74 -11.55 18.86 -3.99
N PRO A 75 -12.71 18.26 -4.33
CA PRO A 75 -14.01 18.81 -3.96
C PRO A 75 -14.39 18.56 -2.50
N PHE A 76 -13.51 17.95 -1.70
CA PHE A 76 -13.66 17.68 -0.28
C PHE A 76 -12.31 17.86 0.42
N SER A 77 -12.36 18.06 1.74
CA SER A 77 -11.21 18.27 2.60
C SER A 77 -10.71 16.94 3.21
N TYR A 78 -9.53 17.00 3.85
CA TYR A 78 -9.06 15.88 4.68
C TYR A 78 -10.04 15.55 5.81
N ALA A 79 -10.67 16.56 6.44
CA ALA A 79 -11.59 16.33 7.54
C ALA A 79 -12.83 15.53 7.11
N ASP A 80 -13.26 15.69 5.86
CA ASP A 80 -14.38 14.92 5.29
C ASP A 80 -14.01 13.44 5.12
N LEU A 81 -12.73 13.13 4.84
CA LEU A 81 -12.25 11.75 4.67
C LEU A 81 -11.69 11.11 5.94
N ALA A 82 -11.29 11.89 6.95
CA ALA A 82 -10.65 11.38 8.16
C ALA A 82 -11.43 10.24 8.85
N PRO A 83 -12.77 10.31 9.01
CA PRO A 83 -13.53 9.20 9.61
C PRO A 83 -13.50 7.92 8.76
N TYR A 84 -13.41 8.05 7.43
CA TYR A 84 -13.36 6.91 6.52
C TYR A 84 -11.96 6.30 6.43
N TYR A 85 -10.90 7.10 6.60
CA TYR A 85 -9.55 6.56 6.80
C TYR A 85 -9.49 5.66 8.05
N ALA A 86 -10.02 6.14 9.17
CA ALA A 86 -10.07 5.35 10.40
C ALA A 86 -10.84 4.03 10.21
N GLN A 87 -11.97 4.06 9.51
CA GLN A 87 -12.71 2.83 9.18
C GLN A 87 -11.92 1.88 8.27
N ALA A 88 -11.25 2.41 7.24
CA ALA A 88 -10.45 1.62 6.33
C ALA A 88 -9.26 0.96 7.05
N GLU A 89 -8.58 1.68 7.94
CA GLU A 89 -7.47 1.16 8.74
C GLU A 89 -7.91 -0.03 9.61
N GLN A 90 -9.08 0.07 10.24
CA GLN A 90 -9.66 -1.02 11.04
C GLN A 90 -10.00 -2.24 10.17
N VAL A 91 -10.62 -2.03 9.01
CA VAL A 91 -10.97 -3.13 8.08
C VAL A 91 -9.71 -3.81 7.53
N LEU A 92 -8.66 -3.03 7.25
CA LEU A 92 -7.40 -3.52 6.71
C LEU A 92 -6.46 -4.11 7.77
N GLY A 93 -6.73 -3.88 9.07
CA GLY A 93 -5.85 -4.32 10.15
C GLY A 93 -4.49 -3.64 10.09
N VAL A 94 -4.47 -2.31 9.96
CA VAL A 94 -3.23 -1.54 9.84
C VAL A 94 -2.41 -1.63 11.13
N HIS A 95 -1.11 -1.91 10.97
CA HIS A 95 -0.10 -1.85 12.01
C HIS A 95 0.67 -0.54 11.88
N GLY A 96 0.66 0.30 12.92
CA GLY A 96 1.22 1.64 12.87
C GLY A 96 1.72 2.18 14.21
N GLU A 97 2.34 3.35 14.16
CA GLU A 97 2.91 4.05 15.32
C GLU A 97 2.41 5.50 15.31
N ALA A 98 1.21 5.71 15.85
CA ALA A 98 0.63 7.04 16.04
C ALA A 98 1.60 7.99 16.77
N GLY A 99 1.76 9.19 16.22
CA GLY A 99 2.75 10.19 16.63
C GLY A 99 4.15 9.97 16.07
N GLY A 100 4.38 8.89 15.31
CA GLY A 100 5.68 8.56 14.71
C GLY A 100 6.00 9.37 13.45
N ASP A 101 5.01 9.71 12.62
CA ASP A 101 5.22 10.58 11.45
C ASP A 101 5.40 12.04 11.92
N PRO A 102 6.54 12.70 11.64
CA PRO A 102 6.75 14.11 11.99
C PRO A 102 5.73 15.07 11.32
N TYR A 103 5.01 14.60 10.31
CA TYR A 103 3.95 15.32 9.61
C TYR A 103 2.63 14.55 9.64
N GLU A 104 2.39 13.82 10.73
CA GLU A 104 1.17 13.05 10.94
C GLU A 104 -0.07 13.92 10.69
N PRO A 105 -1.02 13.45 9.85
CA PRO A 105 -2.24 14.19 9.60
C PRO A 105 -3.13 14.18 10.85
N PRO A 106 -3.96 15.21 11.06
CA PRO A 106 -4.73 15.36 12.29
C PRO A 106 -5.77 14.25 12.47
N GLY A 107 -6.17 13.98 13.71
CA GLY A 107 -7.23 13.02 14.01
C GLY A 107 -6.82 11.55 13.89
N ILE A 108 -5.54 11.25 14.10
CA ILE A 108 -5.06 9.90 14.40
C ILE A 108 -5.02 9.78 15.92
N GLU A 109 -5.89 8.96 16.49
CA GLU A 109 -5.98 8.73 17.95
C GLU A 109 -5.22 7.46 18.37
N GLY A 110 -4.82 6.64 17.40
CA GLY A 110 -4.14 5.36 17.58
C GLY A 110 -4.34 4.47 16.35
N ASP A 111 -3.46 3.49 16.16
CA ASP A 111 -3.56 2.50 15.10
C ASP A 111 -4.34 1.26 15.55
N PRO A 112 -4.97 0.50 14.63
CA PRO A 112 -5.63 -0.76 14.96
C PRO A 112 -4.71 -1.78 15.65
N HIS A 113 -3.44 -1.79 15.25
CA HIS A 113 -2.40 -2.66 15.80
C HIS A 113 -1.07 -1.91 15.95
N ASP A 114 -0.23 -2.38 16.87
CA ASP A 114 1.10 -1.82 17.10
C ASP A 114 1.99 -2.00 15.86
N ALA A 115 2.84 -1.01 15.61
CA ALA A 115 3.84 -1.07 14.55
C ALA A 115 4.77 -2.26 14.73
N VAL A 116 5.11 -2.89 13.61
CA VAL A 116 6.06 -3.99 13.59
C VAL A 116 7.51 -3.52 13.76
N GLU A 117 8.34 -4.45 14.25
CA GLU A 117 9.77 -4.24 14.33
C GLU A 117 10.40 -4.05 12.96
N LEU A 118 11.37 -3.14 12.89
CA LEU A 118 12.10 -2.90 11.66
C LEU A 118 12.97 -4.12 11.33
N SER A 119 12.92 -4.55 10.07
CA SER A 119 13.88 -5.51 9.55
C SER A 119 15.31 -4.97 9.67
N GLU A 120 16.31 -5.85 9.67
CA GLU A 120 17.71 -5.42 9.80
C GLU A 120 18.12 -4.38 8.74
N PRO A 121 17.79 -4.52 7.45
CA PRO A 121 18.07 -3.48 6.46
C PRO A 121 17.36 -2.16 6.77
N ALA A 122 16.08 -2.21 7.17
CA ALA A 122 15.31 -1.01 7.48
C ALA A 122 15.88 -0.26 8.70
N ARG A 123 16.31 -0.99 9.74
CA ARG A 123 16.95 -0.41 10.94
C ARG A 123 18.26 0.31 10.59
N ARG A 124 19.06 -0.22 9.66
CA ARG A 124 20.28 0.43 9.18
C ARG A 124 19.97 1.76 8.48
N VAL A 125 18.95 1.78 7.62
CA VAL A 125 18.50 3.01 6.93
C VAL A 125 17.94 4.03 7.92
N TYR A 126 17.12 3.58 8.88
CA TYR A 126 16.56 4.43 9.93
C TYR A 126 17.66 5.11 10.76
N ALA A 127 18.63 4.32 11.24
CA ALA A 127 19.76 4.85 12.03
C ALA A 127 20.63 5.83 11.24
N ALA A 128 20.91 5.55 9.96
CA ALA A 128 21.66 6.45 9.10
C ALA A 128 20.92 7.77 8.86
N GLY A 129 19.61 7.71 8.60
CA GLY A 129 18.76 8.90 8.44
C GLY A 129 18.75 9.78 9.70
N ALA A 130 18.56 9.16 10.87
CA ALA A 130 18.60 9.87 12.14
C ALA A 130 19.98 10.51 12.41
N ALA A 131 21.09 9.82 12.09
CA ALA A 131 22.44 10.36 12.23
C ALA A 131 22.71 11.57 11.31
N LEU A 132 22.00 11.68 10.19
CA LEU A 132 22.03 12.84 9.29
C LEU A 132 21.09 13.97 9.73
N GLY A 133 20.38 13.83 10.86
CA GLY A 133 19.41 14.80 11.34
C GLY A 133 18.06 14.76 10.60
N LEU A 134 17.77 13.69 9.86
CA LEU A 134 16.46 13.45 9.27
C LEU A 134 15.49 12.86 10.30
N GLN A 135 14.19 12.87 9.97
CA GLN A 135 13.12 12.34 10.82
C GLN A 135 12.45 11.12 10.15
N PRO A 136 13.12 9.96 10.09
CA PRO A 136 12.50 8.74 9.59
C PRO A 136 11.41 8.26 10.55
N PHE A 137 10.37 7.61 10.02
CA PHE A 137 9.28 7.03 10.79
C PHE A 137 8.89 5.66 10.24
N LYS A 138 8.21 4.85 11.04
CA LYS A 138 7.70 3.54 10.61
C LYS A 138 6.47 3.74 9.73
N ILE A 139 6.50 3.23 8.50
CA ILE A 139 5.37 3.30 7.58
C ILE A 139 4.23 2.41 8.13
N PRO A 140 2.97 2.89 8.21
CA PRO A 140 1.84 2.05 8.58
C PRO A 140 1.59 0.98 7.52
N LEU A 141 1.39 -0.27 7.94
CA LEU A 141 1.28 -1.44 7.06
C LEU A 141 -0.04 -2.20 7.27
N ALA A 142 -0.80 -2.38 6.20
CA ALA A 142 -1.92 -3.30 6.08
C ALA A 142 -1.42 -4.73 5.74
N ILE A 143 -0.57 -5.26 6.62
CA ILE A 143 -0.04 -6.62 6.55
C ILE A 143 -0.42 -7.32 7.85
N ASN A 144 -0.92 -8.54 7.76
CA ASN A 144 -1.29 -9.29 8.94
C ASN A 144 -0.06 -9.92 9.61
N PHE A 145 0.30 -9.42 10.79
CA PHE A 145 1.38 -9.96 11.61
C PHE A 145 0.90 -10.68 12.87
N SER A 146 -0.39 -10.59 13.19
CA SER A 146 -0.93 -10.94 14.50
C SER A 146 -2.00 -12.04 14.47
N ASP A 147 -2.69 -12.25 13.35
CA ASP A 147 -3.72 -13.28 13.21
C ASP A 147 -3.17 -14.54 12.49
N PRO A 148 -2.82 -15.62 13.21
CA PRO A 148 -2.28 -16.83 12.61
C PRO A 148 -3.30 -17.62 11.78
N SER A 149 -4.60 -17.32 11.88
CA SER A 149 -5.64 -17.98 11.06
C SER A 149 -5.69 -17.45 9.63
N ARG A 150 -5.01 -16.32 9.37
CA ARG A 150 -4.90 -15.67 8.06
C ARG A 150 -3.43 -15.56 7.66
N PRO A 151 -2.76 -16.70 7.38
CA PRO A 151 -1.34 -16.70 7.04
C PRO A 151 -1.08 -15.85 5.78
N LEU A 152 0.10 -15.22 5.77
CA LEU A 152 0.65 -14.47 4.64
C LEU A 152 0.85 -15.38 3.41
#